data_AF-A0A222F1C3-F1
#
_entry.id   AF-A0A222F1C3-F1
#
_cell.length_a   1.000
_cell.length_b   1.000
_cell.length_c   1.000
_cell.angle_alpha   90.00
_cell.angle_beta   90.00
_cell.angle_gamma   90.00
#
_symmetry.space_group_name_H-M   'P 1'
#
loop_
_entity.id
_entity.type
_entity.pdbx_description
1 polymer ?
#
loop_
_entity_poly.entity_id
_entity_poly.type
_entity_poly.pdbx_seq_one_letter_code
_entity_poly.pdbx_strand_id
1 'polypeptide(L)' 'MPMFWPFFSVMSAVPPQLQRRTRLQDLDARMTSFLSEKQVSSTACPKVLDNVKAARSKVQREMATAR' A
#
# COMPACT_ATOMS: atom_id res chain seq x y z
N MET A 1 13.48 -11.23 46.84
CA MET A 1 12.25 -10.65 46.27
C MET A 1 12.61 -10.02 44.93
N PRO A 2 12.16 -10.56 43.78
CA PRO A 2 12.54 -10.02 42.49
C PRO A 2 11.70 -8.78 42.19
N MET A 3 12.40 -7.66 42.00
CA MET A 3 11.86 -6.34 41.73
C MET A 3 11.26 -6.34 40.31
N PHE A 4 9.95 -6.10 40.21
CA PHE A 4 9.22 -6.02 38.94
C PHE A 4 9.64 -4.74 38.20
N TRP A 5 10.36 -4.88 37.09
CA TRP A 5 10.76 -3.77 36.22
C TRP A 5 9.58 -3.33 35.34
N PRO A 6 9.01 -2.11 35.51
CA PRO A 6 7.84 -1.68 34.76
C PRO A 6 8.25 -0.82 33.57
N PHE A 7 9.19 -1.28 32.74
CA PHE A 7 9.53 -0.62 31.49
C PHE A 7 9.28 -1.57 30.32
N PHE A 8 8.02 -2.01 30.22
CA PHE A 8 7.52 -2.50 28.95
C PHE A 8 7.43 -1.31 27.99
N SER A 9 8.34 -1.33 27.03
CA SER A 9 8.43 -0.51 25.84
C SER A 9 7.05 -0.01 25.37
N VAL A 10 6.81 1.28 25.53
CA VAL A 10 5.81 1.99 24.73
C VAL A 10 6.35 2.00 23.30
N MET A 11 6.12 0.92 22.57
CA MET A 11 6.17 0.97 21.12
C MET A 11 5.04 1.90 20.70
N SER A 12 5.37 3.13 20.34
CA SER A 12 4.45 4.08 19.74
C SER A 12 3.75 3.41 18.56
N ALA A 13 2.52 2.95 18.77
CA ALA A 13 1.72 2.38 17.71
C ALA A 13 1.54 3.47 16.65
N VAL A 14 2.08 3.23 15.45
CA VAL A 14 1.92 4.15 14.32
C VAL A 14 0.43 4.44 14.16
N PRO A 15 0.01 5.71 14.08
CA PRO A 15 -1.40 6.04 13.97
C PRO A 15 -2.04 5.25 12.82
N PRO A 16 -3.22 4.65 13.01
CA PRO A 16 -3.86 3.79 11.99
C PRO A 16 -4.00 4.48 10.62
N GLN A 17 -4.16 5.81 10.63
CA GLN A 17 -4.24 6.62 9.40
C GLN A 17 -2.90 6.71 8.66
N LEU A 18 -1.79 6.81 9.39
CA LEU A 18 -0.44 6.81 8.83
C LEU A 18 -0.12 5.46 8.19
N GLN A 19 -0.49 4.35 8.85
CA GLN A 19 -0.36 2.99 8.30
C GLN A 19 -1.22 2.79 7.04
N ARG A 20 -2.44 3.34 7.02
CA ARG A 20 -3.32 3.24 5.85
C ARG A 20 -2.71 3.96 4.65
N ARG A 21 -2.17 5.16 4.86
CA ARG A 21 -1.57 5.97 3.79
C ARG A 21 -0.30 5.32 3.23
N THR A 22 0.59 4.85 4.09
CA THR A 22 1.81 4.14 3.64
C THR A 22 1.46 2.88 2.84
N ARG A 23 0.43 2.13 3.28
CA ARG A 23 -0.06 0.97 2.55
C ARG A 23 -0.67 1.33 1.19
N LEU A 24 -1.45 2.42 1.10
CA LEU A 24 -1.99 2.89 -0.18
C LEU A 24 -0.87 3.31 -1.15
N GLN A 25 0.19 3.94 -0.64
CA GLN A 25 1.36 4.31 -1.44
C GLN A 25 2.13 3.08 -1.96
N ASP A 26 2.35 2.08 -1.10
CA ASP A 26 2.97 0.80 -1.51
C ASP A 26 2.16 0.12 -2.63
N LEU A 27 0.83 0.08 -2.49
CA LEU A 27 -0.04 -0.49 -3.50
C LEU A 27 0.03 0.26 -4.84
N ASP A 28 -0.02 1.60 -4.83
CA ASP A 28 0.10 2.39 -6.07
C ASP A 28 1.47 2.18 -6.73
N ALA A 29 2.56 2.14 -5.95
CA ALA A 29 3.91 1.89 -6.46
C ALA A 29 4.02 0.51 -7.12
N ARG A 30 3.51 -0.54 -6.46
CA ARG A 30 3.53 -1.91 -6.99
C ARG A 30 2.66 -2.07 -8.23
N MET A 31 1.48 -1.46 -8.26
CA MET A 31 0.61 -1.47 -9.44
C MET A 31 1.25 -0.71 -10.61
N THR A 32 1.93 0.40 -10.33
CA THR A 32 2.66 1.17 -11.35
C THR A 32 3.81 0.37 -11.93
N SER A 33 4.61 -0.27 -11.08
CA SER A 33 5.71 -1.14 -11.51
C SER A 33 5.19 -2.29 -12.38
N PHE A 34 4.17 -3.01 -11.91
CA PHE A 34 3.54 -4.10 -12.66
C PHE A 34 3.05 -3.64 -14.05
N LEU A 35 2.37 -2.50 -14.11
CA LEU A 35 1.90 -1.96 -15.39
C LEU A 35 3.06 -1.58 -16.30
N SER A 36 4.11 -0.94 -15.78
CA SER A 36 5.29 -0.59 -16.60
C SER A 36 6.01 -1.82 -17.16
N GLU A 37 6.12 -2.90 -16.37
CA GLU A 37 6.78 -4.13 -16.80
C GLU A 37 5.93 -4.89 -17.82
N LYS A 38 4.62 -5.01 -17.56
CA LYS A 38 3.73 -5.86 -18.36
C LYS A 38 3.12 -5.16 -19.56
N GLN A 39 3.00 -3.84 -19.57
CA GLN A 39 2.45 -3.09 -20.72
C GLN A 39 3.40 -3.10 -21.92
N VAL A 40 4.70 -3.25 -21.68
CA VAL A 40 5.73 -3.42 -22.74
C VAL A 40 5.79 -4.87 -23.22
N SER A 41 5.30 -5.82 -22.41
CA SER A 41 5.30 -7.24 -22.75
C SER A 41 4.10 -7.60 -23.63
N SER A 42 4.36 -7.95 -24.89
CA SER A 42 3.32 -8.31 -25.87
C SER A 42 2.52 -9.58 -25.52
N THR A 43 2.89 -10.29 -24.45
CA THR A 43 2.20 -11.50 -23.96
C THR A 43 1.24 -11.23 -22.80
N ALA A 44 1.17 -9.99 -22.30
CA ALA A 44 0.29 -9.65 -21.20
C ALA A 44 -1.19 -9.71 -21.60
N CYS A 45 -2.02 -10.35 -20.79
CA CYS A 45 -3.46 -10.39 -20.99
C CYS A 45 -4.04 -8.97 -20.84
N PRO A 46 -4.69 -8.40 -21.88
CA PRO A 46 -5.18 -7.01 -21.85
C PRO A 46 -6.21 -6.80 -20.73
N LYS A 47 -7.06 -7.80 -20.47
CA LYS A 47 -8.05 -7.77 -19.39
C LYS A 47 -7.41 -7.60 -18.01
N VAL A 48 -6.24 -8.21 -17.78
CA VAL A 48 -5.51 -8.07 -16.50
C VAL A 48 -4.95 -6.66 -16.38
N LEU A 49 -4.37 -6.11 -17.45
CA LEU A 49 -3.85 -4.74 -17.46
C LEU A 49 -4.95 -3.72 -17.16
N ASP A 50 -6.12 -3.87 -17.78
CA ASP A 50 -7.25 -2.97 -17.55
C ASP A 50 -7.81 -3.06 -16.13
N ASN A 51 -7.91 -4.28 -15.58
CA ASN A 51 -8.30 -4.49 -14.19
C ASN A 51 -7.32 -3.82 -13.22
N VAL A 52 -6.01 -3.96 -13.47
CA VAL A 52 -4.97 -3.35 -12.63
C VAL A 52 -5.00 -1.82 -12.74
N LYS A 53 -5.22 -1.26 -13.94
CA LYS A 53 -5.43 0.19 -14.11
C LYS A 53 -6.64 0.69 -13.32
N ALA A 54 -7.77 0.00 -13.41
CA ALA A 54 -8.99 0.36 -12.67
C ALA A 54 -8.79 0.27 -11.15
N ALA A 55 -8.12 -0.77 -10.68
CA ALA A 55 -7.76 -0.93 -9.27
C ALA A 55 -6.83 0.20 -8.79
N ARG A 56 -5.83 0.55 -9.59
CA ARG A 56 -4.93 1.68 -9.30
C ARG A 56 -5.69 3.00 -9.18
N SER A 57 -6.61 3.29 -10.10
CA SER A 57 -7.46 4.49 -10.01
C SER A 57 -8.33 4.51 -8.76
N LYS A 58 -8.73 3.35 -8.23
CA LYS A 58 -9.43 3.26 -6.93
C LYS A 58 -8.49 3.59 -5.77
N VAL A 59 -7.29 3.01 -5.75
CA VAL A 59 -6.27 3.31 -4.72
C VAL A 59 -5.93 4.80 -4.69
N GLN A 60 -5.75 5.43 -5.84
CA GLN A 60 -5.47 6.87 -5.94
C GLN A 60 -6.62 7.74 -5.40
N ARG A 61 -7.87 7.36 -5.70
CA ARG A 61 -9.05 8.02 -5.12
C ARG A 61 -9.09 7.88 -3.61
N GLU A 62 -8.86 6.68 -3.08
CA GLU A 62 -8.81 6.46 -1.63
C GLU A 62 -7.69 7.28 -0.96
N MET A 63 -6.54 7.41 -1.61
CA MET A 63 -5.43 8.23 -1.13
C MET A 63 -5.76 9.73 -1.12
N ALA A 64 -6.52 10.21 -2.11
CA ALA A 64 -7.00 11.59 -2.18
C ALA A 64 -8.05 11.88 -1.09
N THR A 65 -8.91 10.91 -0.76
CA THR A 65 -9.91 11.04 0.32
C THR A 65 -9.35 10.87 1.73
N ALA A 66 -8.19 10.22 1.87
CA ALA A 66 -7.50 10.02 3.15
C ALA A 66 -6.57 11.21 3.50
N ARG A 67 -6.73 12.35 2.83
CA ARG A 67 -5.92 13.56 2.96
C ARG A 67 -6.63 14.57 3.84
#